data_AF-A0AA40EIK8-F1
#
_entry.id   AF-A0AA40EIK8-F1
#
_cell.length_a   1.000
_cell.length_b   1.000
_cell.length_c   1.000
_cell.angle_alpha   90.00
_cell.angle_beta   90.00
_cell.angle_gamma   90.00
#
_symmetry.space_group_name_H-M   'P 1'
#
loop_
_entity.id
_entity.type
_entity.pdbx_description
1 polymer ?
#
loop_
_entity_poly.entity_id
_entity_poly.type
_entity_poly.pdbx_seq_one_letter_code
_entity_poly.pdbx_strand_id
1 'polypeptide(L)'
;MSKTAHPYADDKPGAELPEDAPTGQVNDPSYKTSGDETVPVVDDDAPVEDPVGGLGDADSDKQLERDEKEAIDPGNIIKDKSRIGKPGRTLGRYTEPGDEDFGLIE
;
A
#
# COMPACT_ATOMS: atom_id res chain seq x y z
N MET A 1 -30.89 -6.47 -33.48
CA MET A 1 -29.95 -5.69 -32.64
C MET A 1 -28.72 -6.56 -32.41
N SER A 2 -27.64 -6.36 -33.15
CA SER A 2 -26.37 -7.09 -32.92
C SER A 2 -25.26 -6.07 -32.76
N LYS A 3 -24.70 -5.96 -31.55
CA LYS A 3 -23.52 -5.15 -31.24
C LYS A 3 -22.35 -6.13 -31.11
N THR A 4 -21.72 -6.46 -32.24
CA THR A 4 -20.44 -7.16 -32.24
C THR A 4 -19.37 -6.10 -32.08
N ALA A 5 -18.71 -6.05 -30.93
CA ALA A 5 -17.56 -5.17 -30.72
C ALA A 5 -16.34 -5.83 -31.39
N HIS A 6 -15.83 -5.23 -32.46
CA HIS A 6 -14.56 -5.62 -33.05
C HIS A 6 -13.43 -4.98 -32.22
N PRO A 7 -12.53 -5.76 -31.62
CA PRO A 7 -11.31 -5.21 -31.04
C PRO A 7 -10.44 -4.69 -32.18
N TYR A 8 -10.25 -3.36 -32.25
CA TYR A 8 -9.24 -2.76 -33.10
C TYR A 8 -7.88 -2.97 -32.43
N ALA A 9 -7.14 -3.99 -32.88
CA ALA A 9 -5.72 -4.08 -32.62
C ALA A 9 -5.00 -3.33 -33.73
N ASP A 10 -4.15 -2.37 -33.36
CA ASP A 10 -3.33 -1.62 -34.31
C ASP A 10 -2.18 -2.52 -34.79
N ASP A 11 -2.34 -3.10 -35.98
CA ASP A 11 -1.46 -4.17 -36.49
C ASP A 11 -0.01 -3.70 -36.79
N LYS A 12 0.27 -2.39 -36.76
CA LYS A 12 1.61 -1.83 -37.05
C LYS A 12 1.87 -0.51 -36.30
N PRO A 13 2.59 -0.52 -35.17
CA PRO A 13 2.99 0.73 -34.51
C PRO A 13 3.90 1.54 -35.46
N GLY A 14 3.45 2.72 -35.88
CA GLY A 14 4.22 3.65 -36.72
C GLY A 14 3.92 3.64 -38.22
N ALA A 15 2.82 3.03 -38.67
CA ALA A 15 2.35 3.21 -40.04
C ALA A 15 1.85 4.65 -40.27
N GLU A 16 2.06 5.19 -41.47
CA GLU A 16 1.49 6.49 -41.87
C GLU A 16 -0.04 6.41 -41.77
N LEU A 17 -0.61 7.22 -40.88
CA LEU A 17 -2.05 7.29 -40.70
C LEU A 17 -2.68 7.86 -42.00
N PRO A 18 -3.78 7.27 -42.51
CA PRO A 18 -4.47 7.84 -43.65
C PRO A 18 -4.90 9.28 -43.35
N GLU A 19 -4.92 10.17 -44.34
CA GLU A 19 -5.25 11.60 -44.12
C GLU A 19 -6.62 11.83 -43.48
N ASP A 20 -7.55 10.87 -43.67
CA ASP A 20 -8.89 10.87 -43.07
C ASP A 20 -8.94 10.21 -41.67
N ALA A 21 -7.82 9.76 -41.12
CA ALA A 21 -7.78 9.26 -39.75
C ALA A 21 -8.05 10.42 -38.79
N PRO A 22 -8.98 10.26 -37.82
CA PRO A 22 -9.08 11.25 -36.76
C PRO A 22 -7.75 11.29 -36.04
N THR A 23 -7.14 12.48 -35.99
CA THR A 23 -5.96 12.72 -35.16
C THR A 23 -6.36 12.35 -33.74
N GLY A 24 -5.80 11.26 -33.19
CA GLY A 24 -6.09 10.83 -31.83
C GLY A 24 -5.97 12.02 -30.88
N GLN A 25 -6.92 12.13 -29.94
CA GLN A 25 -7.16 13.34 -29.15
C GLN A 25 -5.84 13.89 -28.59
N VAL A 26 -5.39 14.98 -29.18
CA VAL A 26 -4.19 15.72 -28.78
C VAL A 26 -4.65 16.57 -27.61
N ASN A 27 -4.17 16.24 -26.41
CA ASN A 27 -4.29 17.01 -25.16
C ASN A 27 -5.44 18.05 -25.16
N ASP A 28 -6.61 17.64 -24.67
CA ASP A 28 -7.84 18.45 -24.69
C ASP A 28 -8.12 19.05 -23.31
N PRO A 29 -7.76 20.32 -23.04
CA PRO A 29 -7.94 20.92 -21.72
C PRO A 29 -9.38 21.41 -21.47
N SER A 30 -10.37 21.06 -22.31
CA SER A 30 -11.75 21.55 -22.16
C SER A 30 -12.45 21.09 -20.88
N TYR A 31 -11.92 20.07 -20.20
CA TYR A 31 -12.41 19.60 -18.90
C TYR A 31 -11.86 20.41 -17.71
N LYS A 32 -10.83 21.23 -17.92
CA LYS A 32 -10.21 22.05 -16.87
C LYS A 32 -11.12 23.18 -16.45
N THR A 33 -11.14 23.47 -15.17
CA THR A 33 -11.97 24.54 -14.62
C THR A 33 -11.16 25.78 -14.23
N SER A 34 -11.84 26.92 -14.03
CA SER A 34 -11.20 28.23 -13.83
C SER A 34 -10.66 28.47 -12.42
N GLY A 35 -10.90 27.55 -11.48
CA GLY A 35 -10.41 27.67 -10.10
C GLY A 35 -11.42 28.29 -9.12
N ASP A 36 -12.60 28.71 -9.59
CA ASP A 36 -13.63 29.36 -8.77
C ASP A 36 -14.60 28.38 -8.09
N GLU A 37 -14.52 27.07 -8.40
CA GLU A 37 -15.33 26.06 -7.72
C GLU A 37 -14.66 25.49 -6.45
N THR A 38 -15.47 24.83 -5.62
CA THR A 38 -15.01 24.20 -4.37
C THR A 38 -13.91 23.15 -4.59
N VAL A 39 -13.89 22.48 -5.74
CA VAL A 39 -12.84 21.53 -6.13
C VAL A 39 -12.53 21.72 -7.62
N PRO A 40 -11.45 22.42 -7.98
CA PRO A 40 -11.11 22.66 -9.36
C PRO A 40 -10.52 21.41 -10.03
N VAL A 41 -10.86 21.20 -11.29
CA VAL A 41 -10.29 20.16 -12.13
C VAL A 41 -9.08 20.75 -12.85
N VAL A 42 -7.94 20.08 -12.70
CA VAL A 42 -6.64 20.53 -13.21
C VAL A 42 -6.25 19.69 -14.43
N ASP A 43 -5.42 20.26 -15.33
CA ASP A 43 -4.83 19.55 -16.46
C ASP A 43 -4.08 18.28 -16.02
N ASP A 44 -4.08 17.27 -16.90
CA ASP A 44 -3.33 16.01 -16.72
C ASP A 44 -1.81 16.25 -16.60
N ASP A 45 -1.30 17.28 -17.28
CA ASP A 45 0.13 17.64 -17.27
C ASP A 45 0.50 18.62 -16.16
N ALA A 46 -0.45 19.01 -15.31
CA ALA A 46 -0.14 19.95 -14.25
C ALA A 46 0.82 19.34 -13.22
N PRO A 47 1.81 20.12 -12.75
CA PRO A 47 2.72 19.65 -11.73
C PRO A 47 1.94 19.35 -10.45
N VAL A 48 2.00 18.08 -10.02
CA VAL A 48 1.48 17.67 -8.73
C VAL A 48 2.58 17.90 -7.70
N GLU A 49 2.30 18.78 -6.76
CA GLU A 49 3.19 18.99 -5.61
C GLU A 49 3.19 17.73 -4.73
N ASP A 50 4.35 17.14 -4.52
CA ASP A 50 4.51 16.04 -3.57
C ASP A 50 4.45 16.64 -2.14
N PRO A 51 3.49 16.23 -1.30
CA PRO A 51 3.40 16.70 0.08
C PRO A 51 4.62 16.31 0.93
N VAL A 52 5.42 15.33 0.48
CA VAL A 52 6.67 14.95 1.11
C VAL A 52 7.76 15.86 0.53
N GLY A 53 8.00 16.97 1.23
CA GLY A 53 8.79 18.10 0.75
C GLY A 53 10.03 17.73 -0.06
N GLY A 54 10.02 18.12 -1.34
CA GLY A 54 11.17 18.14 -2.25
C GLY A 54 11.80 16.77 -2.54
N LEU A 55 11.98 16.46 -3.82
CA LEU A 55 12.68 15.25 -4.31
C LEU A 55 14.12 15.04 -3.78
N GLY A 56 14.61 15.85 -2.83
CA GLY A 56 15.96 15.82 -2.26
C GLY A 56 16.09 15.22 -0.86
N ASP A 57 15.01 15.10 -0.07
CA ASP A 57 15.10 14.68 1.34
C ASP A 57 14.61 13.24 1.62
N ALA A 58 13.98 12.59 0.64
CA ALA A 58 13.57 11.19 0.70
C ALA A 58 14.75 10.24 0.39
N ASP A 59 15.81 10.34 1.17
CA ASP A 59 16.99 9.47 1.04
C ASP A 59 16.75 8.14 1.78
N SER A 60 16.27 7.15 1.02
CA SER A 60 15.98 5.81 1.54
C SER A 60 17.21 5.11 2.11
N ASP A 61 18.41 5.39 1.59
CA ASP A 61 19.66 4.82 2.10
C ASP A 61 19.94 5.36 3.51
N LYS A 62 19.78 6.68 3.72
CA LYS A 62 19.91 7.28 5.05
C LYS A 62 18.86 6.79 6.04
N GLN A 63 17.64 6.48 5.58
CA GLN A 63 16.60 5.90 6.44
C GLN A 63 16.98 4.48 6.86
N LEU A 64 17.38 3.64 5.90
CA LEU A 64 17.81 2.27 6.17
C LEU A 64 19.00 2.20 7.13
N GLU A 65 20.00 3.07 6.97
CA GLU A 65 21.14 3.14 7.89
C GLU A 65 20.75 3.48 9.33
N ARG A 66 19.72 4.31 9.52
CA ARG A 66 19.21 4.64 10.87
C ARG A 66 18.46 3.45 11.46
N ASP A 67 17.60 2.83 10.66
CA ASP A 67 16.84 1.65 11.05
C ASP A 67 17.76 0.49 11.44
N GLU A 68 18.83 0.26 10.67
CA GLU A 68 19.84 -0.77 10.98
C GLU A 68 20.54 -0.50 12.31
N LYS A 69 20.91 0.76 12.58
CA LYS A 69 21.53 1.16 13.86
C LYS A 69 20.58 0.98 15.04
N GLU A 70 19.31 1.34 14.87
CA GLU A 70 18.30 1.22 15.91
C GLU A 70 17.91 -0.25 16.19
N ALA A 71 17.84 -1.08 15.15
CA ALA A 71 17.54 -2.51 15.27
C ALA A 71 18.64 -3.30 15.98
N ILE A 72 19.91 -2.90 15.81
CA ILE A 72 21.06 -3.56 16.43
C ILE A 72 21.31 -3.06 17.87
N ASP A 73 20.73 -1.93 18.28
CA ASP A 73 20.96 -1.35 19.62
C ASP A 73 20.46 -2.28 20.74
N PRO A 74 21.37 -2.90 21.53
CA PRO A 74 21.00 -3.78 22.63
C PRO A 74 20.36 -3.02 23.82
N GLY A 75 20.43 -1.69 23.84
CA GLY A 75 19.75 -0.82 24.80
C GLY A 75 18.24 -0.76 24.59
N ASN A 76 17.77 -0.94 23.34
CA ASN A 76 16.34 -1.03 22.99
C ASN A 76 15.71 -2.37 23.38
N ILE A 77 16.53 -3.35 23.76
CA ILE A 77 16.06 -4.66 24.24
C ILE A 77 15.65 -4.54 25.70
N ILE A 78 14.35 -4.66 25.98
CA ILE A 78 13.80 -4.75 27.34
C ILE A 78 14.36 -6.01 28.02
N LYS A 79 15.35 -5.84 28.90
CA LYS A 79 16.07 -6.94 29.57
C LYS A 79 15.20 -7.81 30.48
N ASP A 80 14.16 -7.24 31.07
CA ASP A 80 13.41 -7.87 32.17
C ASP A 80 12.05 -8.45 31.78
N LYS A 81 11.66 -8.36 30.50
CA LYS A 81 10.36 -8.89 30.05
C LYS A 81 10.45 -9.47 28.65
N SER A 82 11.39 -10.40 28.47
CA SER A 82 11.14 -11.46 27.50
C SER A 82 9.78 -12.08 27.83
N ARG A 83 8.94 -12.33 26.81
CA ARG A 83 7.63 -13.00 26.96
C ARG A 83 7.81 -14.49 27.34
N ILE A 84 8.67 -14.76 28.31
CA ILE A 84 8.98 -16.07 28.85
C ILE A 84 8.90 -15.97 30.37
N GLY A 85 7.74 -15.51 30.86
CA GLY A 85 7.14 -16.27 31.93
C GLY A 85 6.92 -17.67 31.36
N LYS A 86 7.73 -18.65 31.75
CA LYS A 86 7.43 -20.05 31.47
C LYS A 86 5.95 -20.26 31.84
N PRO A 87 5.05 -20.67 30.92
CA PRO A 87 3.68 -21.02 31.28
C PRO A 87 3.72 -22.36 32.04
N GLY A 88 4.26 -22.34 33.26
CA GLY A 88 4.57 -23.54 34.00
C GLY A 88 5.20 -23.32 35.38
N ARG A 89 5.54 -22.08 35.74
CA ARG A 89 5.94 -21.76 37.12
C ARG A 89 5.09 -20.58 37.58
N THR A 90 4.07 -20.88 38.39
CA THR A 90 3.38 -20.02 39.39
C THR A 90 1.98 -19.44 39.13
N LEU A 91 1.28 -19.69 38.02
CA LEU A 91 -0.19 -19.51 37.98
C LEU A 91 -0.85 -20.57 37.11
N GLY A 92 -1.61 -21.47 37.75
CA GLY A 92 -2.50 -22.43 37.07
C GLY A 92 -1.77 -23.57 36.34
N ARG A 93 -1.30 -24.57 37.09
CA ARG A 93 -1.10 -25.90 36.49
C ARG A 93 -2.51 -26.37 36.10
N TYR A 94 -2.84 -26.45 34.82
CA TYR A 94 -4.02 -27.18 34.38
C TYR A 94 -3.79 -28.64 34.79
N THR A 95 -4.40 -29.05 35.89
CA THR A 95 -4.53 -30.46 36.27
C THR A 95 -5.81 -30.96 35.62
N GLU A 96 -5.73 -32.08 34.92
CA GLU A 96 -6.91 -32.74 34.38
C GLU A 96 -7.84 -33.13 35.55
N PRO A 97 -9.12 -32.71 35.53
CA PRO A 97 -10.09 -33.13 36.53
C PRO A 97 -10.28 -34.66 36.48
N GLY A 98 -10.33 -35.29 37.66
CA GLY A 98 -10.50 -36.74 37.77
C GLY A 98 -11.98 -37.16 37.69
N ASP A 99 -12.23 -38.46 37.58
CA ASP A 99 -13.60 -39.02 37.51
C ASP A 99 -14.48 -38.64 38.72
N GLU A 100 -13.85 -38.42 39.88
CA GLU A 100 -14.48 -37.92 41.12
C GLU A 100 -15.07 -36.52 40.93
N ASP A 101 -14.36 -35.64 40.22
CA ASP A 101 -14.78 -34.26 39.95
C ASP A 101 -15.97 -34.21 38.97
N PHE A 102 -16.13 -35.26 38.15
CA PHE A 102 -17.24 -35.44 37.22
C PHE A 102 -18.39 -36.28 37.76
N GLY A 103 -18.29 -36.77 39.01
CA GLY A 103 -19.33 -37.62 39.62
C GLY A 103 -19.52 -38.95 38.89
N LEU A 104 -18.45 -39.48 38.29
CA LEU A 104 -18.46 -40.73 37.53
C LEU A 104 -18.11 -41.97 38.38
N ILE A 105 -18.06 -41.81 39.70
CA ILE A 105 -17.94 -42.90 40.65
C ILE A 105 -19.35 -43.38 41.06
N GLU A 106 -19.57 -44.70 41.05
CA GLU A 106 -20.83 -45.35 41.48
C GLU A 106 -21.21 -45.05 42.95
#